data_AF-A0A8J3H7E9-F1
#
_entry.id   AF-A0A8J3H7E9-F1
#
_cell.length_a   1.000
_cell.length_b   1.000
_cell.length_c   1.000
_cell.angle_alpha   90.00
_cell.angle_beta   90.00
_cell.angle_gamma   90.00
#
_symmetry.space_group_name_H-M   'P 1'
#
loop_
_entity.id
_entity.type
_entity.pdbx_description
1 polymer ?
#
loop_
_entity_poly.entity_id
_entity_poly.type
_entity_poly.pdbx_seq_one_letter_code
_entity_poly.pdbx_strand_id
1 'polypeptide(L)'
;MIWGYGHVVYFFAGALLAAGLGATFDVINHHSQLTTDQAGQYVAAAVALYFAGLWLVRDRFMPGGWPLLPAATLALWGAVSGIALWPVAALCLATLVLRAWLGAR
;
A
#
# COMPACT_ATOMS: atom_id res chain seq x y z
N MET A 1 9.84 -19.82 -10.17
CA MET A 1 9.37 -20.28 -8.84
C MET A 1 9.26 -19.12 -7.84
N ILE A 2 8.64 -17.97 -8.19
CA ILE A 2 8.35 -16.88 -7.23
C ILE A 2 6.86 -16.81 -6.88
N TRP A 3 6.00 -17.25 -7.80
CA TRP A 3 4.56 -17.35 -7.58
C TRP A 3 4.19 -18.30 -6.42
N GLY A 4 4.94 -19.39 -6.25
CA GLY A 4 4.69 -20.41 -5.22
C GLY A 4 4.77 -19.90 -3.77
N TYR A 5 5.52 -18.83 -3.47
CA TYR A 5 5.64 -18.23 -2.12
C TYR A 5 5.25 -16.75 -2.06
N GLY A 6 5.05 -16.09 -3.21
CA GLY A 6 4.66 -14.67 -3.26
C GLY A 6 3.34 -14.36 -2.53
N HIS A 7 2.45 -15.35 -2.41
CA HIS A 7 1.19 -15.25 -1.67
C HIS A 7 1.37 -14.83 -0.20
N VAL A 8 2.48 -15.24 0.45
CA VAL A 8 2.76 -14.88 1.85
C VAL A 8 2.88 -13.37 2.01
N VAL A 9 3.54 -12.69 1.07
CA VAL A 9 3.72 -11.23 1.09
C VAL A 9 2.37 -10.53 0.93
N TYR A 10 1.49 -11.03 0.06
CA TYR A 10 0.16 -10.44 -0.12
C TYR A 10 -0.75 -10.67 1.07
N PHE A 11 -0.73 -11.86 1.67
CA PHE A 11 -1.49 -12.13 2.90
C PHE A 11 -1.01 -11.27 4.06
N PHE A 12 0.31 -11.12 4.21
CA PHE A 12 0.88 -10.24 5.21
C PHE A 12 0.50 -8.77 4.96
N ALA A 13 0.59 -8.29 3.71
CA ALA A 13 0.16 -6.94 3.35
C ALA A 13 -1.33 -6.70 3.63
N GLY A 14 -2.19 -7.67 3.30
CA GLY A 14 -3.63 -7.60 3.57
C GLY A 14 -3.95 -7.61 5.06
N ALA A 15 -3.27 -8.45 5.83
CA ALA A 15 -3.40 -8.47 7.29
C ALA A 15 -2.94 -7.14 7.92
N LEU A 16 -1.81 -6.60 7.45
CA LEU A 16 -1.29 -5.30 7.91
C LEU A 16 -2.23 -4.16 7.54
N LEU A 17 -2.83 -4.21 6.35
CA LEU A 17 -3.83 -3.23 5.91
C LEU A 17 -5.07 -3.27 6.82
N ALA A 18 -5.59 -4.46 7.10
CA ALA A 18 -6.73 -4.64 7.99
C ALA A 18 -6.41 -4.14 9.41
N ALA A 19 -5.22 -4.44 9.93
CA ALA A 19 -4.75 -3.94 11.22
C ALA A 19 -4.64 -2.39 11.24
N GLY A 20 -4.09 -1.79 10.19
CA GLY A 20 -3.96 -0.33 10.07
C GLY A 20 -5.32 0.39 9.99
N LEU A 21 -6.27 -0.18 9.24
CA LEU A 21 -7.64 0.31 9.19
C LEU A 21 -8.36 0.13 10.53
N GLY A 22 -8.17 -1.01 11.21
CA GLY A 22 -8.67 -1.23 12.56
C GLY A 22 -8.18 -0.17 13.54
N ALA A 23 -6.86 0.11 13.55
CA ALA A 23 -6.29 1.17 14.35
C ALA A 23 -6.89 2.55 14.01
N THR A 24 -7.20 2.81 12.74
CA THR A 24 -7.87 4.05 12.32
C THR A 24 -9.29 4.15 12.89
N PHE A 25 -10.05 3.05 12.87
CA PHE A 25 -11.38 3.02 13.49
C PHE A 25 -11.32 3.20 15.01
N ASP A 26 -10.32 2.62 15.68
CA ASP A 26 -10.15 2.81 17.12
C ASP A 26 -9.82 4.26 17.46
N VAL A 27 -9.03 4.95 16.63
CA VAL A 27 -8.78 6.40 16.79
C VAL A 27 -10.06 7.21 16.61
N ILE A 28 -10.86 6.92 15.58
CA ILE A 28 -12.12 7.63 15.30
C ILE A 28 -13.15 7.42 16.42
N ASN A 29 -13.20 6.22 17.01
CA ASN A 29 -14.11 5.90 18.11
C ASN A 29 -13.55 6.26 19.50
N HIS A 30 -12.42 6.96 19.58
CA HIS A 30 -11.76 7.33 20.84
C HIS A 30 -11.35 6.13 21.72
N HIS A 31 -11.14 4.96 21.12
CA HIS A 31 -10.66 3.75 21.80
C HIS A 31 -9.13 3.61 21.75
N SER A 32 -8.43 4.50 21.05
CA SER A 32 -6.98 4.51 20.92
C SER A 32 -6.37 5.85 21.34
N GLN A 33 -5.14 5.80 21.86
CA GLN A 33 -4.32 6.99 22.14
C GLN A 33 -3.49 7.43 20.93
N LEU A 34 -3.55 6.70 19.81
CA LEU A 34 -2.87 7.06 18.58
C LEU A 34 -3.49 8.31 17.94
N THR A 35 -2.67 9.06 17.22
CA THR A 35 -3.17 10.13 16.35
C THR A 35 -3.67 9.56 15.01
N THR A 36 -4.54 10.30 14.32
CA THR A 36 -5.02 9.93 12.97
C THR A 36 -3.87 9.72 11.99
N ASP A 37 -2.81 10.52 12.11
CA ASP A 37 -1.62 10.42 11.27
C ASP A 37 -0.81 9.14 11.56
N GLN A 38 -0.67 8.76 12.83
CA GLN A 38 -0.02 7.50 13.22
C GLN A 38 -0.81 6.29 12.71
N ALA A 39 -2.14 6.34 12.76
CA ALA A 39 -2.97 5.29 12.16
C ALA A 39 -2.77 5.21 10.64
N GLY A 40 -2.64 6.36 9.97
CA GLY A 40 -2.30 6.47 8.55
C GLY A 40 -0.96 5.81 8.18
N GLN A 41 0.04 5.86 9.06
CA GLN A 41 1.34 5.21 8.84
C GLN A 41 1.22 3.70 8.63
N TYR A 42 0.39 3.02 9.42
CA TYR A 42 0.21 1.58 9.30
C TYR A 42 -0.44 1.20 7.97
N VAL A 43 -1.41 1.99 7.51
CA VAL A 43 -2.04 1.79 6.19
C VAL A 43 -1.04 2.07 5.07
N ALA A 44 -0.26 3.14 5.17
CA ALA A 44 0.79 3.46 4.20
C ALA A 44 1.86 2.36 4.10
N ALA A 45 2.27 1.79 5.24
CA ALA A 45 3.22 0.68 5.29
C ALA A 45 2.66 -0.58 4.60
N ALA A 46 1.39 -0.90 4.84
CA ALA A 46 0.71 -2.01 4.17
C ALA A 46 0.65 -1.83 2.65
N VAL A 47 0.31 -0.63 2.19
CA VAL A 47 0.26 -0.30 0.76
C VAL A 47 1.64 -0.38 0.12
N ALA A 48 2.68 0.14 0.79
CA ALA A 48 4.05 0.06 0.32
C ALA A 48 4.49 -1.40 0.10
N LEU A 49 4.22 -2.26 1.08
CA LEU A 49 4.55 -3.68 1.02
C LEU A 49 3.74 -4.41 -0.07
N TYR A 50 2.46 -4.04 -0.23
CA TYR A 50 1.61 -4.58 -1.29
C TYR A 50 2.14 -4.22 -2.69
N PHE A 51 2.48 -2.97 -2.95
CA PHE A 51 3.00 -2.53 -4.25
C PHE A 51 4.39 -3.11 -4.54
N ALA A 52 5.28 -3.14 -3.56
CA ALA A 52 6.59 -3.78 -3.69
C ALA A 52 6.46 -5.29 -3.99
N GLY A 53 5.56 -5.97 -3.26
CA GLY A 53 5.26 -7.39 -3.51
C GLY A 53 4.67 -7.64 -4.89
N LEU A 54 3.73 -6.78 -5.33
CA LEU A 54 3.11 -6.86 -6.65
C LEU A 54 4.12 -6.72 -7.78
N TRP A 55 5.02 -5.74 -7.65
CA TRP A 55 6.11 -5.55 -8.58
C TRP A 55 7.06 -6.75 -8.61
N LEU A 56 7.54 -7.21 -7.44
CA LEU A 56 8.53 -8.26 -7.33
C LEU A 56 8.04 -9.61 -7.87
N VAL A 57 6.78 -9.95 -7.61
CA VAL A 57 6.22 -11.28 -7.91
C VAL A 57 5.66 -11.37 -9.32
N ARG A 58 4.96 -10.33 -9.79
CA ARG A 58 4.18 -10.38 -11.04
C ARG A 58 4.63 -9.35 -12.05
N ASP A 59 4.61 -8.08 -11.66
CA ASP A 59 4.61 -6.97 -12.61
C ASP A 59 6.00 -6.64 -13.18
N ARG A 60 7.10 -7.11 -12.57
CA ARG A 60 8.46 -6.91 -13.11
C ARG A 60 8.68 -7.49 -14.52
N PHE A 61 7.86 -8.45 -14.93
CA PHE A 61 7.96 -9.11 -16.23
C PHE A 61 6.90 -8.61 -17.23
N MET A 62 6.01 -7.70 -16.81
CA MET A 62 4.94 -7.17 -17.63
C MET A 62 5.27 -5.75 -18.11
N PRO A 63 5.01 -5.41 -19.40
CA PRO A 63 5.06 -4.03 -19.85
C PRO A 63 4.05 -3.20 -19.04
N GLY A 64 4.48 -2.04 -18.53
CA GLY A 64 3.66 -1.18 -17.67
C GLY A 64 3.68 -1.50 -16.17
N GLY A 65 4.49 -2.46 -15.72
CA GLY A 65 4.63 -2.79 -14.28
C GLY A 65 5.52 -1.83 -13.46
N TRP A 66 6.36 -1.04 -14.12
CA TRP A 66 7.32 -0.12 -13.48
C TRP A 66 6.73 0.92 -12.51
N PRO A 67 5.49 1.47 -12.67
CA PRO A 67 4.96 2.50 -11.78
C PRO A 67 4.71 2.02 -10.35
N LEU A 68 4.66 0.70 -10.12
CA LEU A 68 4.50 0.14 -8.78
C LEU A 68 5.69 0.40 -7.87
N LEU A 69 6.91 0.53 -8.41
CA LEU A 69 8.09 0.88 -7.62
C LEU A 69 8.02 2.29 -7.05
N PRO A 70 7.84 3.37 -7.85
CA PRO A 70 7.70 4.71 -7.30
C PRO A 70 6.45 4.83 -6.42
N ALA A 71 5.36 4.12 -6.71
CA ALA A 71 4.21 4.09 -5.82
C ALA A 71 4.55 3.43 -4.47
N ALA A 72 5.30 2.33 -4.47
CA ALA A 72 5.76 1.68 -3.24
C ALA A 72 6.70 2.57 -2.43
N THR A 73 7.62 3.30 -3.07
CA THR A 73 8.54 4.21 -2.38
C THR A 73 7.82 5.42 -1.80
N LEU A 74 6.85 5.99 -2.51
CA LEU A 74 6.02 7.09 -2.00
C LEU A 74 5.15 6.64 -0.82
N ALA A 75 4.56 5.45 -0.90
CA ALA A 75 3.81 4.87 0.22
C ALA A 75 4.71 4.59 1.44
N LEU A 76 5.94 4.08 1.22
CA LEU A 76 6.91 3.85 2.29
C LEU A 76 7.35 5.17 2.92
N TRP A 77 7.58 6.20 2.11
CA TRP A 77 7.89 7.54 2.61
C TRP A 77 6.74 8.07 3.47
N GLY A 78 5.49 7.91 3.02
CA GLY A 78 4.30 8.24 3.80
C GLY A 78 4.21 7.50 5.14
N ALA A 79 4.57 6.21 5.15
CA ALA A 79 4.60 5.41 6.37
C ALA A 79 5.62 5.95 7.39
N VAL A 80 6.76 6.46 6.95
CA VAL A 80 7.81 7.01 7.83
C VAL A 80 7.50 8.44 8.25
N SER A 81 6.90 9.25 7.38
CA SER A 81 6.69 10.68 7.64
C SER A 81 5.43 11.00 8.46
N GLY A 82 4.51 10.05 8.63
CA GLY A 82 3.28 10.31 9.39
C GLY A 82 2.27 11.12 8.60
N ILE A 83 1.96 10.67 7.39
CA ILE A 83 0.91 11.29 6.60
C ILE A 83 -0.48 10.80 7.01
N ALA A 84 -1.47 11.67 6.84
CA ALA A 84 -2.87 11.31 6.92
C ALA A 84 -3.22 10.16 5.96
N LEU A 85 -4.41 9.57 6.11
CA LEU A 85 -4.87 8.46 5.28
C LEU A 85 -5.20 8.87 3.83
N TRP A 86 -5.71 10.09 3.62
CA TRP A 86 -6.22 10.52 2.31
C TRP A 86 -5.17 10.55 1.17
N PRO A 87 -3.90 10.94 1.37
CA PRO A 87 -2.89 10.90 0.31
C PRO A 87 -2.52 9.46 -0.06
N VAL A 88 -2.57 8.52 0.90
CA VAL A 88 -2.36 7.10 0.63
C VAL A 88 -3.47 6.57 -0.29
N ALA A 89 -4.72 6.93 -0.02
CA ALA A 89 -5.84 6.58 -0.88
C ALA A 89 -5.72 7.21 -2.28
N ALA A 90 -5.34 8.49 -2.36
CA ALA A 90 -5.10 9.18 -3.62
C ALA A 90 -3.97 8.52 -4.43
N LEU A 91 -2.88 8.09 -3.77
CA LEU A 91 -1.78 7.37 -4.38
C LEU A 91 -2.25 6.02 -4.96
N CYS A 92 -3.09 5.27 -4.23
CA CYS A 92 -3.66 4.03 -4.72
C CYS A 92 -4.49 4.24 -5.99
N LEU A 93 -5.37 5.25 -6.00
CA LEU A 93 -6.19 5.59 -7.16
C LEU A 93 -5.34 6.05 -8.35
N ALA A 94 -4.37 6.92 -8.12
CA ALA A 94 -3.46 7.41 -9.17
C ALA A 94 -2.68 6.24 -9.79
N THR A 95 -2.17 5.33 -8.96
CA THR A 95 -1.43 4.14 -9.42
C THR A 95 -2.34 3.19 -10.22
N LEU A 96 -3.58 3.01 -9.79
CA LEU A 96 -4.58 2.22 -10.52
C LEU A 96 -4.87 2.81 -11.89
N VAL A 97 -5.19 4.11 -11.96
CA VAL A 97 -5.51 4.81 -13.21
C VAL A 97 -4.32 4.78 -14.17
N LEU A 98 -3.11 5.06 -13.68
CA LEU A 98 -1.89 5.01 -14.48
C LEU A 98 -1.65 3.61 -15.05
N ARG A 99 -1.82 2.55 -14.23
CA ARG A 99 -1.65 1.16 -14.69
C ARG A 99 -2.73 0.75 -15.68
N ALA A 100 -3.98 1.16 -15.47
CA ALA A 100 -5.06 0.90 -16.42
C ALA A 100 -4.78 1.57 -17.78
N TRP A 101 -4.27 2.81 -17.76
CA TRP A 101 -3.92 3.52 -18.99
C TRP A 101 -2.71 2.90 -19.71
N LEU A 102 -1.70 2.46 -18.98
CA LEU A 102 -0.53 1.79 -19.55
C LEU A 102 -0.85 0.40 -20.10
N GLY A 103 -1.78 -0.34 -19.50
CA GLY A 103 -2.21 -1.66 -19.97
C GLY A 103 -3.24 -1.63 -21.11
N ALA A 104 -3.87 -0.48 -21.36
CA ALA A 104 -4.77 -0.28 -22.50
C ALA A 104 -4.03 0.09 -23.81
N ARG A 105 -2.71 0.29 -23.75
CA ARG A 105 -1.82 0.54 -24.88
C ARG A 105 -1.05 -0.72 -25.26
#